data_AF-A0AAU2KEK5-F1
#
_entry.id   AF-A0AAU2KEK5-F1
#
_cell.length_a   1.000
_cell.length_b   1.000
_cell.length_c   1.000
_cell.angle_alpha   90.00
_cell.angle_beta   90.00
_cell.angle_gamma   90.00
#
_symmetry.space_group_name_H-M   'P 1'
#
loop_
_entity.id
_entity.type
_entity.pdbx_description
1 polymer ?
#
loop_
_entity_poly.entity_id
_entity_poly.type
_entity_poly.pdbx_seq_one_letter_code
_entity_poly.pdbx_strand_id
1 'polypeptide(L)'
;MTTASRRWFGGRDESRRADAQAAKDAAAAAFYELDTAQRDLRISIETIAAADGSPAARQASEGFAALGQRIDQVSHVYIEAVDAHDLDRVDLEASVATQAREQLTRARDELVRAKGELDRFAQGLQPLLDKAETQLARVAPARERAKAALLAASDALDAVRAKGMRADDLAARLAALGPELTKLNQGAAQHGVQETVQRADRILRDAEGVRAEAARLPERAAEIDRRLVSLRTRAQALRNRADRVDPVLSELRRRFSAACWQDLQHVPDQAIRDVALAEDRLEEASRARDEQRWADVGVLIDGVRASLEATDEAVSAAQDRLTRLEEVARNPQAEVDRTRFAIRDAQRLAMAGRSVPDPRHARPLDEAVARMERALAGLEGRHPDYWHFLQEMEEVRMAVGRVVADMRGRSAAG
;
A
#
# COMPACT_ATOMS: atom_id res chain seq x y z
N MET A 1 -0.11 -22.34 116.44
CA MET A 1 -0.05 -23.47 115.49
C MET A 1 -1.00 -23.13 114.35
N THR A 2 -0.50 -22.50 113.28
CA THR A 2 -0.16 -23.16 111.98
C THR A 2 -1.44 -23.68 111.29
N THR A 3 -1.82 -23.26 110.09
CA THR A 3 -0.99 -22.89 108.93
C THR A 3 -1.83 -22.11 107.92
N ALA A 4 -1.38 -20.92 107.53
CA ALA A 4 -1.78 -20.29 106.27
C ALA A 4 -1.09 -21.05 105.13
N SER A 5 -1.84 -21.45 104.11
CA SER A 5 -1.33 -22.15 102.92
C SER A 5 -1.85 -21.49 101.64
N ARG A 6 -1.00 -20.60 101.11
CA ARG A 6 -0.72 -20.32 99.69
C ARG A 6 -1.88 -20.33 98.69
N ARG A 7 -2.24 -19.12 98.24
CA ARG A 7 -2.81 -18.86 96.90
C ARG A 7 -2.23 -17.53 96.38
N TRP A 8 -1.01 -17.54 95.86
CA TRP A 8 -0.33 -16.33 95.31
C TRP A 8 0.67 -16.64 94.16
N PHE A 9 0.48 -17.72 93.39
CA PHE A 9 1.36 -18.02 92.23
C PHE A 9 0.63 -18.15 90.87
N GLY A 10 -0.69 -17.97 90.81
CA GLY A 10 -1.46 -18.16 89.56
C GLY A 10 -1.53 -16.97 88.59
N GLY A 11 -1.19 -15.75 89.01
CA GLY A 11 -1.41 -14.55 88.17
C GLY A 11 -0.38 -14.32 87.06
N ARG A 12 0.82 -14.90 87.17
CA ARG A 12 1.90 -14.72 86.17
C ARG A 12 1.80 -15.70 85.01
N ASP A 13 1.31 -16.91 85.26
CA ASP A 13 1.15 -17.93 84.21
C ASP A 13 -0.12 -17.68 83.39
N GLU A 14 -1.18 -17.16 84.02
CA GLU A 14 -2.37 -16.68 83.30
C GLU A 14 -2.04 -15.50 82.37
N SER A 15 -1.21 -14.55 82.83
CA SER A 15 -0.73 -13.43 82.02
C SER A 15 0.11 -13.89 80.82
N ARG A 16 0.91 -14.95 80.96
CA ARG A 16 1.73 -15.51 79.86
C ARG A 16 0.90 -16.26 78.83
N ARG A 17 -0.13 -16.98 79.27
CA ARG A 17 -1.11 -17.60 78.37
C ARG A 17 -1.84 -16.52 77.56
N ALA A 18 -2.30 -15.44 78.22
CA ALA A 18 -2.94 -14.32 77.55
C ALA A 18 -2.01 -13.67 76.50
N ASP A 19 -0.73 -13.46 76.81
CA ASP A 19 0.25 -12.95 75.85
C ASP A 19 0.46 -13.89 74.64
N ALA A 20 0.50 -15.20 74.86
CA ALA A 20 0.64 -16.19 73.79
C ALA A 20 -0.61 -16.23 72.89
N GLN A 21 -1.79 -16.12 73.48
CA GLN A 21 -3.05 -16.03 72.74
C GLN A 21 -3.11 -14.74 71.91
N ALA A 22 -2.71 -13.60 72.48
CA ALA A 22 -2.62 -12.33 71.75
C ALA A 22 -1.63 -12.42 70.57
N ALA A 23 -0.50 -13.13 70.73
CA ALA A 23 0.43 -13.38 69.64
C ALA A 23 -0.17 -14.29 68.55
N LYS A 24 -0.98 -15.29 68.93
CA LYS A 24 -1.71 -16.16 68.00
C LYS A 24 -2.72 -15.38 67.18
N ASP A 25 -3.53 -14.53 67.83
CA ASP A 25 -4.53 -13.69 67.17
C ASP A 25 -3.87 -12.68 66.22
N ALA A 26 -2.75 -12.06 66.64
CA ALA A 26 -1.98 -11.14 65.81
C ALA A 26 -1.35 -11.83 64.58
N ALA A 27 -0.87 -13.07 64.75
CA ALA A 27 -0.36 -13.87 63.63
C ALA A 27 -1.47 -14.27 62.66
N ALA A 28 -2.64 -14.67 63.18
CA ALA A 28 -3.82 -14.99 62.37
C ALA A 28 -4.31 -13.78 61.56
N ALA A 29 -4.33 -12.60 62.16
CA ALA A 29 -4.66 -11.35 61.45
C ALA A 29 -3.66 -11.06 60.32
N ALA A 30 -2.35 -11.18 60.58
CA ALA A 30 -1.31 -10.97 59.57
C ALA A 30 -1.41 -11.99 58.41
N PHE A 31 -1.74 -13.24 58.71
CA PHE A 31 -1.96 -14.28 57.71
C PHE A 31 -3.16 -13.95 56.80
N TYR A 32 -4.29 -13.56 57.40
CA TYR A 32 -5.49 -13.18 56.66
C TYR A 32 -5.27 -11.95 55.77
N GLU A 33 -4.57 -10.93 56.27
CA GLU A 33 -4.21 -9.74 55.49
C GLU A 33 -3.31 -10.09 54.30
N LEU A 34 -2.34 -11.00 54.48
CA LEU A 34 -1.45 -11.44 53.40
C LEU A 34 -2.21 -12.24 52.32
N ASP A 35 -3.04 -13.22 52.71
CA ASP A 35 -3.84 -14.01 51.76
C ASP A 35 -4.81 -13.13 50.97
N THR A 36 -5.45 -12.16 51.64
CA THR A 36 -6.33 -11.18 50.98
C THR A 36 -5.56 -10.36 49.95
N ALA A 37 -4.41 -9.79 50.34
CA ALA A 37 -3.58 -9.00 49.43
C ALA A 37 -3.06 -9.83 48.23
N GLN A 38 -2.73 -11.11 48.46
CA GLN A 38 -2.27 -12.02 47.40
C GLN A 38 -3.39 -12.33 46.40
N ARG A 39 -4.63 -12.51 46.88
CA ARG A 39 -5.80 -12.72 46.01
C ARG A 39 -6.11 -11.49 45.17
N ASP A 40 -6.09 -10.31 45.76
CA ASP A 40 -6.34 -9.06 45.04
C ASP A 40 -5.29 -8.83 43.95
N LEU A 41 -4.01 -9.05 44.27
CA LEU A 41 -2.93 -8.84 43.31
C LEU A 41 -2.94 -9.84 42.14
N ARG A 42 -3.48 -11.04 42.36
CA ARG A 42 -3.65 -12.05 41.31
C ARG A 42 -4.52 -11.55 40.17
N ILE A 43 -5.63 -10.87 40.49
CA ILE A 43 -6.54 -10.29 39.49
C ILE A 43 -5.82 -9.25 38.63
N SER A 44 -4.99 -8.41 39.26
CA SER A 44 -4.16 -7.43 38.58
C SER A 44 -3.16 -8.09 37.62
N ILE A 45 -2.50 -9.17 38.06
CA ILE A 45 -1.56 -9.93 37.22
C ILE A 45 -2.28 -10.61 36.05
N GLU A 46 -3.45 -11.20 36.27
CA GLU A 46 -4.26 -11.80 35.21
C GLU A 46 -4.69 -10.75 34.17
N THR A 47 -5.07 -9.55 34.62
CA THR A 47 -5.42 -8.42 33.75
C THR A 47 -4.23 -7.97 32.91
N ILE A 48 -3.05 -7.81 33.51
CA ILE A 48 -1.81 -7.46 32.80
C ILE A 48 -1.47 -8.53 31.77
N ALA A 49 -1.48 -9.81 32.16
CA ALA A 49 -1.13 -10.92 31.29
C ALA A 49 -2.09 -11.05 30.09
N ALA A 50 -3.39 -10.80 30.29
CA ALA A 50 -4.38 -10.84 29.22
C ALA A 50 -4.27 -9.65 28.26
N ALA A 51 -3.82 -8.49 28.76
CA ALA A 51 -3.79 -7.24 27.99
C ALA A 51 -2.43 -6.92 27.35
N ASP A 52 -1.33 -7.46 27.88
CA ASP A 52 0.03 -7.11 27.47
C ASP A 52 0.95 -8.35 27.34
N GLY A 53 1.39 -8.64 26.12
CA GLY A 53 2.37 -9.70 25.83
C GLY A 53 3.83 -9.29 25.99
N SER A 54 4.11 -8.10 26.53
CA SER A 54 5.47 -7.56 26.65
C SER A 54 6.36 -8.40 27.56
N PRO A 55 7.71 -8.35 27.39
CA PRO A 55 8.64 -8.97 28.34
C PRO A 55 8.43 -8.49 29.79
N ALA A 56 8.06 -7.22 29.98
CA ALA A 56 7.79 -6.67 31.30
C ALA A 56 6.54 -7.29 31.97
N ALA A 57 5.48 -7.53 31.19
CA ALA A 57 4.29 -8.24 31.69
C ALA A 57 4.60 -9.70 32.06
N ARG A 58 5.42 -10.40 31.26
CA ARG A 58 5.89 -11.75 31.58
C ARG A 58 6.73 -11.77 32.85
N GLN A 59 7.66 -10.82 32.99
CA GLN A 59 8.47 -10.67 34.20
C GLN A 59 7.60 -10.37 35.44
N ALA A 60 6.52 -9.62 35.30
CA ALA A 60 5.56 -9.40 36.37
C ALA A 60 4.86 -10.71 36.78
N SER A 61 4.41 -11.53 35.82
CA SER A 61 3.83 -12.84 36.13
C SER A 61 4.83 -13.79 36.83
N GLU A 62 6.08 -13.83 36.35
CA GLU A 62 7.15 -14.64 36.96
C GLU A 62 7.51 -14.15 38.37
N GLY A 63 7.62 -12.83 38.56
CA GLY A 63 7.89 -12.21 39.85
C GLY A 63 6.78 -12.47 40.87
N PHE A 64 5.52 -12.43 40.44
CA PHE A 64 4.38 -12.79 41.29
C PHE A 64 4.40 -14.27 41.67
N ALA A 65 4.77 -15.18 40.75
CA ALA A 65 4.89 -16.59 41.04
C ALA A 65 5.99 -16.87 42.09
N ALA A 66 7.14 -16.20 41.99
CA ALA A 66 8.22 -16.30 42.98
C ALA A 66 7.78 -15.77 44.37
N LEU A 67 7.04 -14.66 44.41
CA LEU A 67 6.44 -14.15 45.65
C LEU A 67 5.41 -15.13 46.22
N GLY A 68 4.62 -15.79 45.38
CA GLY A 68 3.70 -16.86 45.79
C GLY A 68 4.41 -17.98 46.53
N GLN A 69 5.51 -18.49 45.99
CA GLN A 69 6.33 -19.53 46.66
C GLN A 69 6.87 -19.05 48.01
N ARG A 70 7.28 -17.78 48.10
CA ARG A 70 7.73 -17.17 49.37
C ARG A 70 6.58 -17.08 50.38
N ILE A 71 5.39 -16.70 49.94
CA ILE A 71 4.18 -16.61 50.76
C ILE A 71 3.77 -18.00 51.26
N ASP A 72 3.81 -19.04 50.42
CA ASP A 72 3.52 -20.41 50.82
C ASP A 72 4.49 -20.89 51.91
N GLN A 73 5.78 -20.56 51.80
CA GLN A 73 6.79 -20.89 52.80
C GLN A 73 6.51 -20.25 54.17
N VAL A 74 6.20 -18.94 54.22
CA VAL A 74 5.92 -18.26 55.49
C VAL A 74 4.56 -18.64 56.08
N SER A 75 3.60 -18.99 55.21
CA SER A 75 2.31 -19.54 55.61
C SER A 75 2.47 -20.89 56.29
N HIS A 76 3.37 -21.74 55.79
CA HIS A 76 3.69 -23.01 56.41
C HIS A 76 4.29 -22.83 57.82
N VAL A 77 5.25 -21.92 57.98
CA VAL A 77 5.85 -21.58 59.29
C VAL A 77 4.79 -21.12 60.30
N TYR A 78 3.81 -20.33 59.85
CA TYR A 78 2.68 -19.92 60.69
C TYR A 78 1.79 -21.10 61.09
N ILE A 79 1.40 -21.96 60.15
CA ILE A 79 0.56 -23.14 60.42
C ILE A 79 1.26 -24.08 61.40
N GLU A 80 2.55 -24.37 61.19
CA GLU A 80 3.36 -25.17 62.10
C GLU A 80 3.42 -24.56 63.51
N ALA A 81 3.58 -23.24 63.62
CA ALA A 81 3.62 -22.55 64.91
C ALA A 81 2.28 -22.59 65.66
N VAL A 82 1.15 -22.57 64.92
CA VAL A 82 -0.19 -22.70 65.50
C VAL A 82 -0.49 -24.13 65.93
N ASP A 83 -0.08 -25.12 65.12
CA ASP A 83 -0.33 -26.55 65.38
C ASP A 83 0.57 -27.11 66.48
N ALA A 84 1.76 -26.54 66.69
CA ALA A 84 2.71 -27.01 67.69
C ALA A 84 2.27 -26.78 69.14
N HIS A 85 1.34 -25.83 69.40
CA HIS A 85 0.97 -25.42 70.76
C HIS A 85 -0.54 -25.35 70.96
N ASP A 86 -1.07 -26.26 71.78
CA ASP A 86 -2.46 -26.21 72.27
C ASP A 86 -2.56 -25.24 73.45
N LEU A 87 -2.85 -23.97 73.15
CA LEU A 87 -2.96 -22.90 74.16
C LEU A 87 -4.20 -23.03 75.07
N ASP A 88 -5.21 -23.82 74.65
CA ASP A 88 -6.47 -24.03 75.38
C ASP A 88 -6.34 -25.12 76.46
N ARG A 89 -5.23 -25.87 76.44
CA ARG A 89 -4.95 -26.95 77.38
C ARG A 89 -4.88 -26.46 78.82
N VAL A 90 -5.75 -26.95 79.72
CA VAL A 90 -5.93 -26.46 81.11
C VAL A 90 -4.64 -26.44 81.96
N ASP A 91 -3.69 -27.35 81.71
CA ASP A 91 -2.43 -27.54 82.43
C ASP A 91 -1.18 -27.01 81.69
N LEU A 92 -1.32 -26.07 80.76
CA LEU A 92 -0.19 -25.50 79.98
C LEU A 92 0.95 -24.95 80.87
N GLU A 93 2.17 -25.42 80.61
CA GLU A 93 3.38 -24.92 81.28
C GLU A 93 3.77 -23.52 80.82
N ALA A 94 4.31 -22.70 81.72
CA ALA A 94 4.75 -21.34 81.44
C ALA A 94 5.89 -21.25 80.43
N SER A 95 6.75 -22.27 80.38
CA SER A 95 7.82 -22.44 79.38
C SER A 95 7.24 -22.60 77.97
N VAL A 96 6.24 -23.46 77.83
CA VAL A 96 5.52 -23.72 76.58
C VAL A 96 4.77 -22.48 76.11
N ALA A 97 4.08 -21.76 77.01
CA ALA A 97 3.41 -20.50 76.67
C ALA A 97 4.40 -19.42 76.17
N THR A 98 5.59 -19.34 76.77
CA THR A 98 6.63 -18.39 76.34
C THR A 98 7.19 -18.77 74.97
N GLN A 99 7.47 -20.06 74.74
CA GLN A 99 7.95 -20.57 73.47
C GLN A 99 6.90 -20.38 72.34
N ALA A 100 5.63 -20.64 72.63
CA ALA A 100 4.53 -20.40 71.70
C ALA A 100 4.46 -18.92 71.31
N ARG A 101 4.52 -18.02 72.30
CA ARG A 101 4.55 -16.57 72.05
C ARG A 101 5.71 -16.17 71.13
N GLU A 102 6.92 -16.65 71.38
CA GLU A 102 8.10 -16.35 70.55
C GLU A 102 7.96 -16.89 69.12
N GLN A 103 7.50 -18.13 68.94
CA GLN A 103 7.30 -18.72 67.62
C GLN A 103 6.20 -18.02 66.83
N LEU A 104 5.06 -17.71 67.46
CA LEU A 104 3.95 -16.98 66.84
C LEU A 104 4.32 -15.53 66.50
N THR A 105 5.09 -14.85 67.36
CA THR A 105 5.60 -13.50 67.07
C THR A 105 6.53 -13.52 65.87
N ARG A 106 7.43 -14.52 65.80
CA ARG A 106 8.33 -14.69 64.65
C ARG A 106 7.55 -14.98 63.36
N ALA A 107 6.59 -15.90 63.39
CA ALA A 107 5.75 -16.20 62.24
C ALA A 107 4.99 -14.95 61.76
N ARG A 108 4.42 -14.18 62.69
CA ARG A 108 3.76 -12.90 62.42
C ARG A 108 4.71 -11.90 61.75
N ASP A 109 5.93 -11.75 62.24
CA ASP A 109 6.91 -10.82 61.66
C ASP A 109 7.34 -11.24 60.24
N GLU A 110 7.48 -12.55 59.99
CA GLU A 110 7.76 -13.09 58.66
C GLU A 110 6.58 -12.87 57.68
N LEU A 111 5.34 -13.06 58.13
CA LEU A 111 4.11 -12.75 57.36
C LEU A 111 4.01 -11.26 57.01
N VAL A 112 4.22 -10.38 57.98
CA VAL A 112 4.22 -8.91 57.76
C VAL A 112 5.31 -8.51 56.78
N ARG A 113 6.49 -9.14 56.85
CA ARG A 113 7.58 -8.87 55.90
C ARG A 113 7.22 -9.30 54.48
N ALA A 114 6.65 -10.49 54.32
CA ALA A 114 6.18 -10.98 53.02
C ALA A 114 5.07 -10.08 52.45
N LYS A 115 4.14 -9.61 53.28
CA LYS A 115 3.13 -8.62 52.88
C LYS A 115 3.78 -7.32 52.39
N GLY A 116 4.78 -6.81 53.11
CA GLY A 116 5.51 -5.62 52.68
C GLY A 116 6.31 -5.79 51.38
N GLU A 117 6.75 -7.01 51.05
CA GLU A 117 7.31 -7.35 49.74
C GLU A 117 6.23 -7.34 48.65
N LEU A 118 5.07 -7.94 48.93
CA LEU A 118 3.91 -7.97 48.04
C LEU A 118 3.37 -6.57 47.73
N ASP A 119 3.21 -5.71 48.75
CA ASP A 119 2.71 -4.34 48.59
C ASP A 119 3.65 -3.50 47.70
N ARG A 120 4.98 -3.63 47.89
CA ARG A 120 5.97 -2.95 47.03
C ARG A 120 5.94 -3.47 45.60
N PHE A 121 5.77 -4.77 45.43
CA PHE A 121 5.61 -5.37 44.12
C PHE A 121 4.35 -4.84 43.42
N ALA A 122 3.21 -4.77 44.13
CA ALA A 122 1.97 -4.21 43.61
C ALA A 122 2.11 -2.74 43.17
N GLN A 123 2.79 -1.91 43.96
CA GLN A 123 3.08 -0.51 43.60
C GLN A 123 3.89 -0.40 42.30
N GLY A 124 4.83 -1.33 42.07
CA GLY A 124 5.62 -1.39 40.84
C GLY A 124 4.83 -1.79 39.60
N LEU A 125 3.65 -2.40 39.74
CA LEU A 125 2.80 -2.84 38.62
C LEU A 125 1.92 -1.72 38.05
N GLN A 126 1.75 -0.60 38.75
CA GLN A 126 0.82 0.46 38.34
C GLN A 126 0.98 0.90 36.87
N PRO A 127 2.20 1.14 36.34
CA PRO A 127 2.35 1.53 34.93
C PRO A 127 1.92 0.44 33.94
N LEU A 128 2.04 -0.84 34.32
CA LEU A 128 1.58 -1.95 33.49
C LEU A 128 0.05 -2.08 33.53
N LEU A 129 -0.58 -1.80 34.68
CA LEU A 129 -2.03 -1.74 34.81
C LEU A 129 -2.62 -0.60 33.97
N ASP A 130 -2.08 0.61 34.08
CA ASP A 130 -2.54 1.78 33.30
C ASP A 130 -2.45 1.49 31.79
N LYS A 131 -1.38 0.81 31.37
CA LYS A 131 -1.18 0.36 29.99
C LYS A 131 -2.22 -0.70 29.60
N ALA A 132 -2.44 -1.71 30.44
CA ALA A 132 -3.42 -2.77 30.22
C ALA A 132 -4.84 -2.21 30.04
N GLU A 133 -5.25 -1.29 30.92
CA GLU A 133 -6.53 -0.58 30.83
C GLU A 133 -6.68 0.19 29.52
N THR A 134 -5.63 0.91 29.12
CA THR A 134 -5.62 1.65 27.84
C THR A 134 -5.79 0.70 26.64
N GLN A 135 -5.20 -0.50 26.67
CA GLN A 135 -5.38 -1.49 25.60
C GLN A 135 -6.78 -2.11 25.62
N LEU A 136 -7.30 -2.46 26.80
CA LEU A 136 -8.65 -2.98 26.96
C LEU A 136 -9.70 -2.00 26.44
N ALA A 137 -9.54 -0.70 26.73
CA ALA A 137 -10.42 0.37 26.26
C ALA A 137 -10.49 0.46 24.72
N ARG A 138 -9.47 -0.03 24.00
CA ARG A 138 -9.44 -0.03 22.52
C ARG A 138 -10.23 -1.17 21.88
N VAL A 139 -10.48 -2.27 22.61
CA VAL A 139 -11.06 -3.49 22.04
C VAL A 139 -12.44 -3.26 21.46
N ALA A 140 -13.36 -2.68 22.24
CA ALA A 140 -14.74 -2.48 21.80
C ALA A 140 -14.82 -1.51 20.59
N PRO A 141 -14.19 -0.31 20.62
CA PRO A 141 -14.17 0.58 19.46
C PRO A 141 -13.57 -0.05 18.21
N ALA A 142 -12.49 -0.84 18.33
CA ALA A 142 -11.87 -1.50 17.19
C ALA A 142 -12.81 -2.54 16.56
N ARG A 143 -13.49 -3.37 17.39
CA ARG A 143 -14.45 -4.37 16.93
C ARG A 143 -15.63 -3.73 16.20
N GLU A 144 -16.19 -2.65 16.74
CA GLU A 144 -17.34 -1.98 16.13
C GLU A 144 -16.96 -1.31 14.79
N ARG A 145 -15.78 -0.66 14.71
CA ARG A 145 -15.27 -0.14 13.43
C ARG A 145 -15.09 -1.23 12.38
N ALA A 146 -14.50 -2.37 12.76
CA ALA A 146 -14.30 -3.49 11.85
C ALA A 146 -15.63 -4.06 11.32
N LYS A 147 -16.63 -4.24 12.17
CA LYS A 147 -17.97 -4.71 11.78
C LYS A 147 -18.69 -3.71 10.88
N ALA A 148 -18.63 -2.42 11.21
CA ALA A 148 -19.23 -1.36 10.40
C ALA A 148 -18.59 -1.31 9.00
N ALA A 149 -17.28 -1.49 8.90
CA ALA A 149 -16.57 -1.53 7.62
C ALA A 149 -16.97 -2.76 6.78
N LEU A 150 -17.12 -3.94 7.40
CA LEU A 150 -17.61 -5.14 6.72
C LEU A 150 -19.02 -4.94 6.15
N LEU A 151 -19.94 -4.35 6.95
CA LEU A 151 -21.29 -4.04 6.49
C LEU A 151 -21.26 -3.06 5.31
N ALA A 152 -20.51 -1.96 5.44
CA ALA A 152 -20.39 -0.97 4.38
C ALA A 152 -19.76 -1.53 3.09
N ALA A 153 -18.83 -2.48 3.21
CA ALA A 153 -18.27 -3.19 2.06
C ALA A 153 -19.31 -4.11 1.39
N SER A 154 -20.13 -4.81 2.19
CA SER A 154 -21.24 -5.63 1.69
C SER A 154 -22.27 -4.77 0.94
N ASP A 155 -22.71 -3.67 1.55
CA ASP A 155 -23.67 -2.74 0.95
C ASP A 155 -23.14 -2.15 -0.36
N ALA A 156 -21.84 -1.83 -0.42
CA ALA A 156 -21.20 -1.35 -1.65
C ALA A 156 -21.20 -2.41 -2.76
N LEU A 157 -20.96 -3.69 -2.43
CA LEU A 157 -21.03 -4.77 -3.41
C LEU A 157 -22.45 -4.97 -3.93
N ASP A 158 -23.46 -4.90 -3.06
CA ASP A 158 -24.86 -5.03 -3.45
C ASP A 158 -25.31 -3.85 -4.32
N ALA A 159 -24.87 -2.62 -4.00
CA ALA A 159 -25.13 -1.44 -4.82
C ALA A 159 -24.48 -1.54 -6.22
N VAL A 160 -23.29 -2.13 -6.31
CA VAL A 160 -22.59 -2.38 -7.57
C VAL A 160 -23.29 -3.45 -8.39
N ARG A 161 -23.74 -4.55 -7.76
CA ARG A 161 -24.55 -5.60 -8.41
C ARG A 161 -25.90 -5.09 -8.91
N ALA A 162 -26.56 -4.21 -8.16
CA ALA A 162 -27.81 -3.57 -8.58
C ALA A 162 -27.63 -2.71 -9.85
N LYS A 163 -26.40 -2.24 -10.12
CA LYS A 163 -26.02 -1.55 -11.36
C LYS A 163 -25.55 -2.51 -12.47
N GLY A 164 -25.74 -3.82 -12.30
CA GLY A 164 -25.38 -4.85 -13.28
C GLY A 164 -23.89 -5.19 -13.30
N MET A 165 -23.09 -4.71 -12.35
CA MET A 165 -21.66 -4.99 -12.31
C MET A 165 -21.38 -6.32 -11.59
N ARG A 166 -20.57 -7.17 -12.22
CA ARG A 166 -19.95 -8.36 -11.63
C ARG A 166 -18.85 -7.88 -10.69
N ALA A 167 -18.91 -8.35 -9.45
CA ALA A 167 -17.96 -8.01 -8.39
C ALA A 167 -17.51 -9.27 -7.65
N ASP A 168 -17.38 -10.38 -8.39
CA ASP A 168 -17.20 -11.72 -7.82
C ASP A 168 -15.86 -11.86 -7.08
N ASP A 169 -14.77 -11.33 -7.63
CA ASP A 169 -13.46 -11.32 -6.97
C ASP A 169 -13.47 -10.50 -5.68
N LEU A 170 -14.15 -9.34 -5.69
CA LEU A 170 -14.29 -8.49 -4.51
C LEU A 170 -15.17 -9.15 -3.45
N ALA A 171 -16.24 -9.83 -3.87
CA ALA A 171 -17.10 -10.61 -2.99
C ALA A 171 -16.35 -11.81 -2.37
N ALA A 172 -15.52 -12.50 -3.14
CA ALA A 172 -14.67 -13.59 -2.66
C ALA A 172 -13.65 -13.08 -1.62
N ARG A 173 -13.02 -11.93 -1.87
CA ARG A 173 -12.12 -11.26 -0.91
C ARG A 173 -12.83 -10.89 0.38
N LEU A 174 -14.04 -10.32 0.29
CA LEU A 174 -14.84 -10.00 1.48
C LEU A 174 -15.24 -11.26 2.25
N ALA A 175 -15.66 -12.31 1.55
CA ALA A 175 -16.02 -13.60 2.14
C ALA A 175 -14.83 -14.28 2.85
N ALA A 176 -13.61 -14.11 2.32
CA ALA A 176 -12.39 -14.63 2.93
C ALA A 176 -12.08 -14.02 4.32
N LEU A 177 -12.71 -12.88 4.67
CA LEU A 177 -12.63 -12.31 6.02
C LEU A 177 -13.52 -13.03 7.05
N GLY A 178 -14.40 -13.94 6.63
CA GLY A 178 -15.33 -14.68 7.49
C GLY A 178 -14.66 -15.37 8.69
N PRO A 179 -13.59 -16.17 8.51
CA PRO A 179 -12.88 -16.81 9.63
C PRO A 179 -12.29 -15.82 10.63
N GLU A 180 -11.81 -14.66 10.17
CA GLU A 180 -11.29 -13.62 11.07
C GLU A 180 -12.44 -12.92 11.81
N LEU A 181 -13.58 -12.69 11.17
CA LEU A 181 -14.78 -12.19 11.86
C LEU A 181 -15.25 -13.16 12.95
N THR A 182 -15.22 -14.48 12.70
CA THR A 182 -15.54 -15.49 13.73
C THR A 182 -14.65 -15.35 14.96
N LYS A 183 -13.32 -15.24 14.77
CA LYS A 183 -12.39 -15.05 15.89
C LYS A 183 -12.55 -13.68 16.56
N LEU A 184 -12.91 -12.64 15.80
CA LEU A 184 -13.24 -11.31 16.35
C LEU A 184 -14.50 -11.35 17.24
N ASN A 185 -15.47 -12.20 16.90
CA ASN A 185 -16.68 -12.41 17.68
C ASN A 185 -16.43 -13.21 18.97
N GLN A 186 -15.52 -14.18 18.92
CA GLN A 186 -15.02 -14.91 20.11
C GLN A 186 -14.36 -13.97 21.14
N GLY A 187 -13.74 -12.88 20.68
CA GLY A 187 -13.34 -11.75 21.53
C GLY A 187 -12.01 -11.92 22.26
N ALA A 188 -11.63 -10.87 23.01
CA ALA A 188 -10.33 -10.75 23.65
C ALA A 188 -10.08 -11.75 24.80
N ALA A 189 -11.14 -12.24 25.45
CA ALA A 189 -11.00 -13.24 26.51
C ALA A 189 -10.40 -14.56 26.00
N GLN A 190 -10.68 -14.93 24.75
CA GLN A 190 -10.18 -16.16 24.15
C GLN A 190 -8.88 -15.94 23.36
N HIS A 191 -8.73 -14.78 22.73
CA HIS A 191 -7.65 -14.52 21.76
C HIS A 191 -6.59 -13.54 22.22
N GLY A 192 -6.75 -12.92 23.39
CA GLY A 192 -5.89 -11.83 23.84
C GLY A 192 -6.36 -10.46 23.31
N VAL A 193 -6.06 -9.41 24.08
CA VAL A 193 -6.46 -8.03 23.77
C VAL A 193 -5.75 -7.52 22.50
N GLN A 194 -4.43 -7.68 22.43
CA GLN A 194 -3.62 -7.12 21.34
C GLN A 194 -3.97 -7.78 20.01
N GLU A 195 -4.04 -9.10 19.96
CA GLU A 195 -4.41 -9.88 18.79
C GLU A 195 -5.82 -9.53 18.32
N THR A 196 -6.76 -9.32 19.25
CA THR A 196 -8.13 -8.91 18.90
C THR A 196 -8.17 -7.54 18.24
N VAL A 197 -7.42 -6.56 18.76
CA VAL A 197 -7.33 -5.22 18.16
C VAL A 197 -6.65 -5.28 16.80
N GLN A 198 -5.51 -5.97 16.67
CA GLN A 198 -4.80 -6.13 15.40
C GLN A 198 -5.65 -6.82 14.33
N ARG A 199 -6.42 -7.83 14.73
CA ARG A 199 -7.39 -8.50 13.85
C ARG A 199 -8.47 -7.55 13.39
N ALA A 200 -9.04 -6.77 14.31
CA ALA A 200 -10.04 -5.76 13.98
C ALA A 200 -9.50 -4.74 12.96
N ASP A 201 -8.28 -4.24 13.17
CA ASP A 201 -7.65 -3.27 12.26
C ASP A 201 -7.30 -3.87 10.89
N ARG A 202 -7.02 -5.18 10.81
CA ARG A 202 -6.83 -5.89 9.53
C ARG A 202 -8.15 -6.00 8.77
N ILE A 203 -9.19 -6.49 9.44
CA ILE A 203 -10.55 -6.59 8.86
C ILE A 203 -11.02 -5.22 8.37
N LEU A 204 -10.83 -4.17 9.17
CA LEU A 204 -11.17 -2.79 8.82
C LEU A 204 -10.50 -2.37 7.50
N ARG A 205 -9.18 -2.49 7.41
CA ARG A 205 -8.42 -2.10 6.21
C ARG A 205 -8.82 -2.90 4.98
N ASP A 206 -8.97 -4.21 5.11
CA ASP A 206 -9.31 -5.08 3.98
C ASP A 206 -10.75 -4.81 3.49
N ALA A 207 -11.70 -4.62 4.39
CA ALA A 207 -13.08 -4.26 4.06
C ALA A 207 -13.17 -2.87 3.42
N GLU A 208 -12.43 -1.88 3.94
CA GLU A 208 -12.36 -0.54 3.34
C GLU A 208 -11.74 -0.56 1.94
N GLY A 209 -10.72 -1.40 1.73
CA GLY A 209 -10.13 -1.64 0.41
C GLY A 209 -11.16 -2.20 -0.58
N VAL A 210 -11.89 -3.25 -0.19
CA VAL A 210 -12.98 -3.81 -1.01
C VAL A 210 -14.04 -2.76 -1.33
N ARG A 211 -14.47 -1.98 -0.33
CA ARG A 211 -15.46 -0.91 -0.50
C ARG A 211 -15.00 0.15 -1.50
N ALA A 212 -13.75 0.60 -1.38
CA ALA A 212 -13.18 1.63 -2.27
C ALA A 212 -13.03 1.13 -3.71
N GLU A 213 -12.61 -0.13 -3.89
CA GLU A 213 -12.54 -0.76 -5.22
C GLU A 213 -13.93 -0.94 -5.84
N ALA A 214 -14.91 -1.40 -5.05
CA ALA A 214 -16.29 -1.55 -5.51
C ALA A 214 -16.88 -0.22 -5.99
N ALA A 215 -16.65 0.87 -5.24
CA ALA A 215 -17.13 2.20 -5.59
C ALA A 215 -16.61 2.71 -6.95
N ARG A 216 -15.43 2.27 -7.39
CA ARG A 216 -14.82 2.68 -8.67
C ARG A 216 -15.33 1.91 -9.88
N LEU A 217 -15.96 0.74 -9.71
CA LEU A 217 -16.40 -0.09 -10.84
C LEU A 217 -17.39 0.63 -11.77
N PRO A 218 -18.45 1.31 -11.27
CA PRO A 218 -19.37 2.03 -12.14
C PRO A 218 -18.72 3.21 -12.88
N GLU A 219 -17.79 3.90 -12.24
CA GLU A 219 -17.06 5.02 -12.85
C GLU A 219 -16.18 4.53 -14.01
N ARG A 220 -15.42 3.46 -13.78
CA ARG A 220 -14.58 2.80 -14.81
C ARG A 220 -15.42 2.32 -15.99
N ALA A 221 -16.57 1.71 -15.70
CA ALA A 221 -17.51 1.26 -16.71
C ALA A 221 -18.01 2.42 -17.59
N ALA A 222 -18.47 3.51 -16.96
CA ALA A 222 -18.95 4.70 -17.68
C ALA A 222 -17.84 5.42 -18.46
N GLU A 223 -16.60 5.35 -18.00
CA GLU A 223 -15.44 5.87 -18.74
C GLU A 223 -15.17 5.05 -20.00
N ILE A 224 -15.16 3.72 -19.89
CA ILE A 224 -15.03 2.81 -21.03
C ILE A 224 -16.15 3.08 -22.05
N ASP A 225 -17.40 3.20 -21.59
CA ASP A 225 -18.55 3.40 -22.47
C ASP A 225 -18.39 4.70 -23.30
N ARG A 226 -17.90 5.79 -22.66
CA ARG A 226 -17.57 7.05 -23.35
C ARG A 226 -16.43 6.88 -24.37
N ARG A 227 -15.38 6.15 -24.01
CA ARG A 227 -14.24 5.88 -24.90
C ARG A 227 -14.68 5.08 -26.13
N LEU A 228 -15.52 4.05 -25.95
CA LEU A 228 -16.06 3.25 -27.05
C LEU A 228 -16.90 4.11 -28.00
N VAL A 229 -17.78 4.98 -27.48
CA VAL A 229 -18.56 5.91 -28.32
C VAL A 229 -17.63 6.86 -29.09
N SER A 230 -16.63 7.44 -28.43
CA SER A 230 -15.67 8.34 -29.06
C SER A 230 -14.90 7.66 -30.21
N LEU A 231 -14.44 6.42 -30.01
CA LEU A 231 -13.71 5.67 -31.02
C LEU A 231 -14.61 5.26 -32.19
N ARG A 232 -15.87 4.87 -31.95
CA ARG A 232 -16.85 4.63 -33.04
C ARG A 232 -17.06 5.87 -33.90
N THR A 233 -17.24 7.03 -33.26
CA THR A 233 -17.36 8.31 -33.99
C THR A 233 -16.11 8.61 -34.82
N ARG A 234 -14.91 8.35 -34.27
CA ARG A 234 -13.65 8.51 -35.01
C ARG A 234 -13.56 7.57 -36.20
N ALA A 235 -13.91 6.29 -36.03
CA ALA A 235 -13.94 5.31 -37.11
C ALA A 235 -14.88 5.76 -38.25
N GLN A 236 -16.10 6.18 -37.91
CA GLN A 236 -17.06 6.68 -38.91
C GLN A 236 -16.56 7.96 -39.62
N ALA A 237 -15.96 8.89 -38.88
CA ALA A 237 -15.38 10.09 -39.47
C ALA A 237 -14.23 9.76 -40.43
N LEU A 238 -13.42 8.76 -40.09
CA LEU A 238 -12.30 8.31 -40.90
C LEU A 238 -12.75 7.57 -42.16
N ARG A 239 -13.81 6.75 -42.09
CA ARG A 239 -14.46 6.16 -43.28
C ARG A 239 -14.88 7.25 -44.27
N ASN A 240 -15.60 8.27 -43.80
CA ASN A 240 -16.03 9.40 -44.64
C ASN A 240 -14.85 10.22 -45.21
N ARG A 241 -13.70 10.22 -44.53
CA ARG A 241 -12.50 10.91 -44.97
C ARG A 241 -11.74 10.10 -46.02
N ALA A 242 -11.71 8.77 -45.90
CA ALA A 242 -11.13 7.86 -46.89
C ALA A 242 -11.78 8.06 -48.28
N ASP A 243 -13.11 8.27 -48.33
CA ASP A 243 -13.84 8.57 -49.58
C ASP A 243 -13.35 9.85 -50.28
N ARG A 244 -12.72 10.78 -49.54
CA ARG A 244 -12.18 12.04 -50.09
C ARG A 244 -10.77 11.89 -50.66
N VAL A 245 -10.12 10.75 -50.48
CA VAL A 245 -8.75 10.51 -50.97
C VAL A 245 -8.75 10.32 -52.49
N ASP A 246 -9.77 9.67 -53.06
CA ASP A 246 -9.83 9.42 -54.51
C ASP A 246 -9.85 10.68 -55.39
N PRO A 247 -10.61 11.74 -55.04
CA PRO A 247 -10.48 13.04 -55.72
C PRO A 247 -9.06 13.62 -55.65
N VAL A 248 -8.39 13.53 -54.50
CA VAL A 248 -7.01 14.03 -54.30
C VAL A 248 -6.03 13.23 -55.17
N LEU A 249 -6.13 11.90 -55.18
CA LEU A 249 -5.31 11.05 -56.05
C LEU A 249 -5.56 11.32 -57.53
N SER A 250 -6.79 11.64 -57.91
CA SER A 250 -7.13 12.00 -59.29
C SER A 250 -6.47 13.32 -59.71
N GLU A 251 -6.42 14.31 -58.80
CA GLU A 251 -5.70 15.55 -59.04
C GLU A 251 -4.19 15.33 -59.15
N LEU A 252 -3.62 14.49 -58.27
CA LEU A 252 -2.22 14.09 -58.31
C LEU A 252 -1.86 13.42 -59.65
N ARG A 253 -2.66 12.45 -60.09
CA ARG A 253 -2.50 11.74 -61.38
C ARG A 253 -2.53 12.67 -62.59
N ARG A 254 -3.33 13.74 -62.51
CA ARG A 254 -3.48 14.71 -63.60
C ARG A 254 -2.29 15.67 -63.73
N ARG A 255 -1.65 16.02 -62.61
CA ARG A 255 -0.70 17.16 -62.56
C ARG A 255 0.74 16.79 -62.26
N PHE A 256 1.01 15.60 -61.74
CA PHE A 256 2.33 15.21 -61.29
C PHE A 256 2.76 13.86 -61.88
N SER A 257 4.06 13.58 -61.86
CA SER A 257 4.63 12.31 -62.32
C SER A 257 4.16 11.13 -61.45
N ALA A 258 4.29 9.91 -61.96
CA ALA A 258 3.90 8.70 -61.23
C ALA A 258 4.61 8.56 -59.87
N ALA A 259 5.90 8.92 -59.80
CA ALA A 259 6.70 8.87 -58.58
C ALA A 259 6.11 9.72 -57.43
N CYS A 260 5.31 10.74 -57.75
CA CYS A 260 4.70 11.60 -56.74
C CYS A 260 3.49 10.98 -56.03
N TRP A 261 2.86 9.94 -56.57
CA TRP A 261 1.58 9.42 -56.06
C TRP A 261 1.40 7.90 -56.11
N GLN A 262 2.23 7.15 -56.84
CA GLN A 262 2.03 5.71 -57.03
C GLN A 262 2.06 4.93 -55.71
N ASP A 263 2.88 5.37 -54.74
CA ASP A 263 2.94 4.84 -53.38
C ASP A 263 1.62 4.98 -52.61
N LEU A 264 0.79 5.97 -52.97
CA LEU A 264 -0.46 6.30 -52.30
C LEU A 264 -1.69 5.62 -52.92
N GLN A 265 -1.53 4.90 -54.04
CA GLN A 265 -2.66 4.39 -54.82
C GLN A 265 -3.55 3.41 -54.02
N HIS A 266 -2.97 2.67 -53.09
CA HIS A 266 -3.69 1.67 -52.28
C HIS A 266 -4.31 2.25 -51.00
N VAL A 267 -4.02 3.51 -50.66
CA VAL A 267 -4.45 4.14 -49.40
C VAL A 267 -5.97 4.14 -49.22
N PRO A 268 -6.81 4.47 -50.21
CA PRO A 268 -8.27 4.47 -50.03
C PRO A 268 -8.81 3.09 -49.64
N ASP A 269 -8.47 2.06 -50.41
CA ASP A 269 -8.91 0.69 -50.16
C ASP A 269 -8.37 0.13 -48.85
N GLN A 270 -7.11 0.46 -48.51
CA GLN A 270 -6.50 0.06 -47.25
C GLN A 270 -7.19 0.73 -46.06
N ALA A 271 -7.49 2.02 -46.15
CA ALA A 271 -8.19 2.75 -45.09
C ALA A 271 -9.61 2.21 -44.85
N ILE A 272 -10.35 1.86 -45.90
CA ILE A 272 -11.67 1.23 -45.77
C ILE A 272 -11.57 -0.11 -45.03
N ARG A 273 -10.59 -0.96 -45.39
CA ARG A 273 -10.35 -2.25 -44.72
C ARG A 273 -9.94 -2.08 -43.27
N ASP A 274 -9.02 -1.16 -42.99
CA ASP A 274 -8.51 -0.93 -41.64
C ASP A 274 -9.58 -0.36 -40.71
N VAL A 275 -10.42 0.54 -41.22
CA VAL A 275 -11.58 1.05 -40.46
C VAL A 275 -12.58 -0.07 -40.18
N ALA A 276 -12.90 -0.94 -41.16
CA ALA A 276 -13.79 -2.08 -40.93
C ALA A 276 -13.24 -3.01 -39.84
N LEU A 277 -11.94 -3.35 -39.91
CA LEU A 277 -11.29 -4.16 -38.87
C LEU A 277 -11.29 -3.48 -37.49
N ALA A 278 -11.12 -2.15 -37.45
CA ALA A 278 -11.22 -1.39 -36.21
C ALA A 278 -12.65 -1.38 -35.64
N GLU A 279 -13.68 -1.36 -36.49
CA GLU A 279 -15.08 -1.49 -36.07
C GLU A 279 -15.39 -2.88 -35.51
N ASP A 280 -14.95 -3.95 -36.16
CA ASP A 280 -15.09 -5.33 -35.65
C ASP A 280 -14.45 -5.46 -34.24
N ARG A 281 -13.27 -4.87 -34.06
CA ARG A 281 -12.59 -4.83 -32.75
C ARG A 281 -13.30 -3.96 -31.73
N LEU A 282 -14.00 -2.90 -32.15
CA LEU A 282 -14.84 -2.09 -31.26
C LEU A 282 -16.08 -2.86 -30.80
N GLU A 283 -16.63 -3.73 -31.63
CA GLU A 283 -17.70 -4.65 -31.23
C GLU A 283 -17.19 -5.68 -30.22
N GLU A 284 -16.01 -6.25 -30.46
CA GLU A 284 -15.35 -7.15 -29.50
C GLU A 284 -15.09 -6.45 -28.16
N ALA A 285 -14.60 -5.21 -28.18
CA ALA A 285 -14.38 -4.40 -26.98
C ALA A 285 -15.69 -4.11 -26.24
N SER A 286 -16.78 -3.88 -26.98
CA SER A 286 -18.12 -3.67 -26.40
C SER A 286 -18.61 -4.94 -25.72
N ARG A 287 -18.45 -6.11 -26.36
CA ARG A 287 -18.80 -7.41 -25.76
C ARG A 287 -17.96 -7.71 -24.52
N ALA A 288 -16.65 -7.46 -24.58
CA ALA A 288 -15.76 -7.62 -23.43
C ALA A 288 -16.16 -6.69 -22.27
N ARG A 289 -16.65 -5.48 -22.57
CA ARG A 289 -17.19 -4.54 -21.58
C ARG A 289 -18.51 -5.04 -20.97
N ASP A 290 -19.40 -5.63 -21.76
CA ASP A 290 -20.66 -6.21 -21.26
C ASP A 290 -20.40 -7.45 -20.38
N GLU A 291 -19.43 -8.27 -20.78
CA GLU A 291 -18.94 -9.42 -20.02
C GLU A 291 -18.07 -9.03 -18.81
N GLN A 292 -17.66 -7.75 -18.75
CA GLN A 292 -16.84 -7.13 -17.71
C GLN A 292 -15.41 -7.69 -17.61
N ARG A 293 -14.83 -8.07 -18.75
CA ARG A 293 -13.42 -8.46 -18.90
C ARG A 293 -12.52 -7.24 -18.99
N TRP A 294 -12.34 -6.55 -17.86
CA TRP A 294 -11.72 -5.22 -17.79
C TRP A 294 -10.30 -5.12 -18.36
N ALA A 295 -9.50 -6.19 -18.25
CA ALA A 295 -8.14 -6.23 -18.82
C ALA A 295 -8.19 -6.27 -20.35
N ASP A 296 -9.05 -7.14 -20.90
CA ASP A 296 -9.21 -7.34 -22.34
C ASP A 296 -9.75 -6.07 -23.02
N VAL A 297 -10.72 -5.40 -22.39
CA VAL A 297 -11.25 -4.11 -22.89
C VAL A 297 -10.13 -3.08 -23.06
N GLY A 298 -9.19 -3.01 -22.11
CA GLY A 298 -8.06 -2.07 -22.19
C GLY A 298 -7.19 -2.34 -23.42
N VAL A 299 -6.79 -3.60 -23.60
CA VAL A 299 -5.98 -4.04 -24.75
C VAL A 299 -6.69 -3.76 -26.09
N LEU A 300 -7.99 -4.07 -26.17
CA LEU A 300 -8.78 -3.86 -27.39
C LEU A 300 -8.92 -2.36 -27.73
N ILE A 301 -9.22 -1.51 -26.74
CA ILE A 301 -9.32 -0.05 -26.93
C ILE A 301 -8.00 0.55 -27.41
N ASP A 302 -6.87 0.15 -26.82
CA ASP A 302 -5.56 0.65 -27.22
C ASP A 302 -5.19 0.19 -28.63
N GLY A 303 -5.49 -1.06 -28.98
CA GLY A 303 -5.29 -1.59 -30.34
C GLY A 303 -6.14 -0.87 -31.39
N VAL A 304 -7.42 -0.60 -31.10
CA VAL A 304 -8.29 0.18 -31.98
C VAL A 304 -7.76 1.60 -32.17
N ARG A 305 -7.35 2.25 -31.08
CA ARG A 305 -6.81 3.62 -31.15
C ARG A 305 -5.59 3.69 -32.07
N ALA A 306 -4.62 2.80 -31.86
CA ALA A 306 -3.41 2.75 -32.68
C ALA A 306 -3.74 2.49 -34.16
N SER A 307 -4.69 1.59 -34.44
CA SER A 307 -5.16 1.31 -35.80
C SER A 307 -5.77 2.55 -36.45
N LEU A 308 -6.70 3.23 -35.76
CA LEU A 308 -7.37 4.42 -36.30
C LEU A 308 -6.42 5.61 -36.46
N GLU A 309 -5.41 5.73 -35.61
CA GLU A 309 -4.37 6.76 -35.73
C GLU A 309 -3.49 6.53 -36.97
N ALA A 310 -2.98 5.31 -37.14
CA ALA A 310 -2.20 4.94 -38.32
C ALA A 310 -2.99 5.11 -39.63
N THR A 311 -4.29 4.75 -39.62
CA THR A 311 -5.15 4.95 -40.80
C THR A 311 -5.42 6.43 -41.07
N ASP A 312 -5.58 7.27 -40.04
CA ASP A 312 -5.78 8.72 -40.20
C ASP A 312 -4.54 9.41 -40.77
N GLU A 313 -3.34 8.99 -40.34
CA GLU A 313 -2.06 9.42 -40.93
C GLU A 313 -1.97 9.03 -42.41
N ALA A 314 -2.28 7.78 -42.75
CA ALA A 314 -2.26 7.31 -44.13
C ALA A 314 -3.25 8.07 -45.04
N VAL A 315 -4.48 8.30 -44.57
CA VAL A 315 -5.50 9.08 -45.30
C VAL A 315 -5.06 10.54 -45.49
N SER A 316 -4.44 11.14 -44.48
CA SER A 316 -3.97 12.54 -44.55
C SER A 316 -2.77 12.70 -45.48
N ALA A 317 -1.93 11.66 -45.61
CA ALA A 317 -0.72 11.69 -46.42
C ALA A 317 -0.96 12.10 -47.89
N ALA A 318 -2.10 11.72 -48.48
CA ALA A 318 -2.42 12.09 -49.86
C ALA A 318 -2.73 13.59 -50.02
N GLN A 319 -3.49 14.17 -49.09
CA GLN A 319 -3.80 15.60 -49.11
C GLN A 319 -2.55 16.42 -48.82
N ASP A 320 -1.75 16.00 -47.85
CA ASP A 320 -0.48 16.66 -47.53
C ASP A 320 0.51 16.59 -48.69
N ARG A 321 0.57 15.43 -49.37
CA ARG A 321 1.37 15.24 -50.58
C ARG A 321 0.94 16.22 -51.68
N LEU A 322 -0.36 16.32 -51.96
CA LEU A 322 -0.86 17.27 -52.97
C LEU A 322 -0.48 18.71 -52.62
N THR A 323 -0.76 19.16 -51.40
CA THR A 323 -0.43 20.54 -50.96
C THR A 323 1.05 20.85 -51.14
N ARG A 324 1.95 19.96 -50.67
CA ARG A 324 3.41 20.13 -50.80
C ARG A 324 3.87 20.18 -52.25
N LEU A 325 3.29 19.33 -53.09
CA LEU A 325 3.62 19.29 -54.52
C LEU A 325 3.13 20.56 -55.24
N GLU A 326 1.97 21.10 -54.88
CA GLU A 326 1.48 22.38 -55.42
C GLU A 326 2.31 23.58 -54.98
N GLU A 327 2.80 23.58 -53.75
CA GLU A 327 3.71 24.62 -53.25
C GLU A 327 5.04 24.59 -53.98
N VAL A 328 5.70 23.43 -54.07
CA VAL A 328 7.00 23.33 -54.74
C VAL A 328 6.89 23.55 -56.24
N ALA A 329 5.81 23.10 -56.89
CA ALA A 329 5.60 23.37 -58.32
C ALA A 329 5.41 24.86 -58.62
N ARG A 330 4.87 25.65 -57.67
CA ARG A 330 4.75 27.11 -57.81
C ARG A 330 6.09 27.82 -57.63
N ASN A 331 6.92 27.36 -56.70
CA ASN A 331 8.22 27.97 -56.42
C ASN A 331 9.24 26.96 -55.89
N PRO A 332 9.93 26.22 -56.77
CA PRO A 332 10.97 25.28 -56.35
C PRO A 332 12.15 25.99 -55.66
N GLN A 333 12.40 27.25 -56.04
CA GLN A 333 13.53 28.05 -55.53
C GLN A 333 13.40 28.30 -54.03
N ALA A 334 12.19 28.38 -53.48
CA ALA A 334 11.99 28.52 -52.03
C ALA A 334 12.60 27.36 -51.23
N GLU A 335 12.44 26.12 -51.69
CA GLU A 335 13.02 24.94 -51.03
C GLU A 335 14.54 24.87 -51.21
N VAL A 336 15.04 25.32 -52.38
CA VAL A 336 16.48 25.46 -52.62
C VAL A 336 17.09 26.48 -51.66
N ASP A 337 16.46 27.65 -51.51
CA ASP A 337 16.98 28.72 -50.66
C ASP A 337 16.98 28.33 -49.18
N ARG A 338 15.93 27.64 -48.72
CA ARG A 338 15.87 27.06 -47.37
C ARG A 338 17.01 26.07 -47.14
N THR A 339 17.24 25.16 -48.07
CA THR A 339 18.30 24.13 -47.97
C THR A 339 19.70 24.76 -48.04
N ARG A 340 19.90 25.69 -48.96
CA ARG A 340 21.13 26.47 -49.09
C ARG A 340 21.44 27.29 -47.83
N PHE A 341 20.43 27.86 -47.19
CA PHE A 341 20.61 28.58 -45.93
C PHE A 341 21.15 27.66 -44.83
N ALA A 342 20.56 26.47 -44.66
CA ALA A 342 21.04 25.48 -43.68
C ALA A 342 22.49 25.06 -43.95
N ILE A 343 22.84 24.80 -45.22
CA ILE A 343 24.21 24.46 -45.62
C ILE A 343 25.17 25.62 -45.29
N ARG A 344 24.84 26.85 -45.67
CA ARG A 344 25.69 28.03 -45.42
C ARG A 344 25.89 28.30 -43.94
N ASP A 345 24.85 28.11 -43.13
CA ASP A 345 24.96 28.27 -41.67
C ASP A 345 25.91 27.22 -41.07
N ALA A 346 25.79 25.96 -41.50
CA ALA A 346 26.71 24.90 -41.09
C ALA A 346 28.15 25.12 -41.58
N GLN A 347 28.35 25.60 -42.81
CA GLN A 347 29.67 25.97 -43.33
C GLN A 347 30.29 27.12 -42.53
N ARG A 348 29.50 28.13 -42.16
CA ARG A 348 29.95 29.22 -41.28
C ARG A 348 30.39 28.70 -39.91
N LEU A 349 29.62 27.76 -39.35
CA LEU A 349 29.98 27.12 -38.09
C LEU A 349 31.29 26.30 -38.20
N ALA A 350 31.47 25.56 -39.29
CA ALA A 350 32.70 24.78 -39.55
C ALA A 350 33.96 25.67 -39.69
N MET A 351 33.78 26.92 -40.13
CA MET A 351 34.85 27.92 -40.27
C MET A 351 35.07 28.76 -38.99
N ALA A 352 34.22 28.64 -37.97
CA ALA A 352 34.29 29.50 -36.79
C ALA A 352 35.64 29.34 -36.06
N GLY A 353 36.41 30.42 -35.99
CA GLY A 353 37.72 30.45 -35.33
C GLY A 353 38.84 29.73 -36.08
N ARG A 354 38.66 29.39 -37.37
CA ARG A 354 39.64 28.66 -38.19
C ARG A 354 39.83 29.32 -39.56
N SER A 355 41.03 29.20 -40.12
CA SER A 355 41.33 29.60 -41.50
C SER A 355 41.09 28.49 -42.52
N VAL A 356 41.13 27.22 -42.08
CA VAL A 356 40.85 26.03 -42.90
C VAL A 356 39.85 25.14 -42.14
N PRO A 357 38.73 24.73 -42.77
CA PRO A 357 37.74 23.89 -42.12
C PRO A 357 38.26 22.45 -41.99
N ASP A 358 37.80 21.73 -40.95
CA ASP A 358 38.13 20.30 -40.80
C ASP A 358 37.56 19.52 -42.00
N PRO A 359 38.38 18.76 -42.75
CA PRO A 359 37.93 17.98 -43.89
C PRO A 359 36.77 17.01 -43.59
N ARG A 360 36.62 16.58 -42.33
CA ARG A 360 35.52 15.71 -41.86
C ARG A 360 34.17 16.41 -41.87
N HIS A 361 34.15 17.74 -41.75
CA HIS A 361 32.95 18.57 -41.80
C HIS A 361 32.78 19.25 -43.15
N ALA A 362 33.88 19.69 -43.77
CA ALA A 362 33.84 20.38 -45.06
C ALA A 362 33.34 19.47 -46.19
N ARG A 363 33.88 18.24 -46.31
CA ARG A 363 33.52 17.33 -47.42
C ARG A 363 32.03 16.98 -47.46
N PRO A 364 31.37 16.58 -46.35
CA PRO A 364 29.93 16.33 -46.37
C PRO A 364 29.08 17.57 -46.69
N LEU A 365 29.53 18.78 -46.31
CA LEU A 365 28.83 20.03 -46.62
C LEU A 365 28.97 20.43 -48.09
N ASP A 366 30.14 20.20 -48.70
CA ASP A 366 30.34 20.40 -50.14
C ASP A 366 29.53 19.39 -50.97
N GLU A 367 29.48 18.13 -50.51
CA GLU A 367 28.63 17.10 -51.11
C GLU A 367 27.14 17.46 -51.00
N ALA A 368 26.71 18.04 -49.88
CA ALA A 368 25.35 18.55 -49.70
C ALA A 368 24.99 19.65 -50.71
N VAL A 369 25.92 20.58 -51.03
CA VAL A 369 25.73 21.57 -52.10
C VAL A 369 25.53 20.87 -53.44
N ALA A 370 26.42 19.94 -53.78
CA ALA A 370 26.38 19.24 -55.06
C ALA A 370 25.11 18.37 -55.20
N ARG A 371 24.63 17.73 -54.12
CA ARG A 371 23.35 17.00 -54.10
C ARG A 371 22.17 17.93 -54.35
N MET A 372 22.13 19.08 -53.67
CA MET A 372 21.07 20.08 -53.86
C MET A 372 21.03 20.60 -55.31
N GLU A 373 22.18 20.93 -55.89
CA GLU A 373 22.26 21.42 -57.28
C GLU A 373 21.84 20.34 -58.30
N ARG A 374 22.25 19.08 -58.11
CA ARG A 374 21.81 17.96 -58.95
C ARG A 374 20.30 17.73 -58.87
N ALA A 375 19.73 17.79 -57.68
CA ALA A 375 18.29 17.62 -57.49
C ALA A 375 17.49 18.73 -58.18
N LEU A 376 17.96 19.99 -58.11
CA LEU A 376 17.36 21.12 -58.84
C LEU A 376 17.48 20.96 -60.35
N ALA A 377 18.66 20.56 -60.85
CA ALA A 377 18.88 20.30 -62.27
C ALA A 377 18.02 19.14 -62.79
N GLY A 378 17.61 18.21 -61.92
CA GLY A 378 16.69 17.12 -62.25
C GLY A 378 15.24 17.55 -62.47
N LEU A 379 14.86 18.81 -62.20
CA LEU A 379 13.50 19.32 -62.41
C LEU A 379 13.23 19.69 -63.87
N GLU A 380 13.38 18.73 -64.80
CA GLU A 380 13.21 18.93 -66.23
C GLU A 380 11.94 18.24 -66.79
N GLY A 381 11.44 18.74 -67.93
CA GLY A 381 10.29 18.16 -68.62
C GLY A 381 8.92 18.66 -68.15
N ARG A 382 7.85 18.01 -68.65
CA ARG A 382 6.46 18.47 -68.45
C ARG A 382 5.91 18.20 -67.04
N HIS A 383 6.30 17.08 -66.43
CA HIS A 383 5.95 16.72 -65.05
C HIS A 383 7.21 16.21 -64.34
N PRO A 384 8.06 17.13 -63.84
CA PRO A 384 9.23 16.75 -63.07
C PRO A 384 8.88 15.94 -61.82
N ASP A 385 9.84 15.14 -61.34
CA ASP A 385 9.71 14.41 -60.07
C ASP A 385 9.96 15.35 -58.88
N TYR A 386 8.95 16.18 -58.61
CA TYR A 386 8.95 17.08 -57.45
C TYR A 386 8.99 16.35 -56.11
N TRP A 387 8.56 15.07 -56.07
CA TRP A 387 8.59 14.32 -54.83
C TRP A 387 10.01 13.88 -54.48
N HIS A 388 10.74 13.31 -55.44
CA HIS A 388 12.16 13.02 -55.26
C HIS A 388 12.96 14.28 -54.90
N PHE A 389 12.70 15.39 -55.59
CA PHE A 389 13.34 16.67 -55.25
C PHE A 389 13.10 17.10 -53.80
N LEU A 390 11.86 17.04 -53.32
CA LEU A 390 11.53 17.39 -51.93
C LEU A 390 12.18 16.44 -50.91
N GLN A 391 12.24 15.14 -51.22
CA GLN A 391 12.91 14.15 -50.37
C GLN A 391 14.42 14.43 -50.31
N GLU A 392 15.07 14.69 -51.45
CA GLU A 392 16.50 15.04 -51.51
C GLU A 392 16.81 16.33 -50.72
N MET A 393 15.97 17.37 -50.83
CA MET A 393 16.16 18.60 -50.03
C MET A 393 16.10 18.32 -48.53
N GLU A 394 15.16 17.49 -48.09
CA GLU A 394 15.03 17.11 -46.67
C GLU A 394 16.21 16.26 -46.20
N GLU A 395 16.62 15.26 -46.98
CA GLU A 395 17.79 14.42 -46.67
C GLU A 395 19.08 15.23 -46.58
N VAL A 396 19.26 16.21 -47.48
CA VAL A 396 20.38 17.14 -47.44
C VAL A 396 20.36 17.95 -46.13
N ARG A 397 19.21 18.52 -45.75
CA ARG A 397 19.08 19.25 -44.47
C ARG A 397 19.36 18.37 -43.26
N MET A 398 18.88 17.13 -43.26
CA MET A 398 19.15 16.16 -42.19
C MET A 398 20.63 15.77 -42.12
N ALA A 399 21.29 15.58 -43.26
CA ALA A 399 22.73 15.33 -43.32
C ALA A 399 23.53 16.51 -42.76
N VAL A 400 23.18 17.74 -43.15
CA VAL A 400 23.76 18.97 -42.61
C VAL A 400 23.54 19.06 -41.09
N GLY A 401 22.33 18.75 -40.60
CA GLY A 401 22.02 18.73 -39.18
C GLY A 401 22.90 17.76 -38.37
N ARG A 402 23.20 16.57 -38.92
CA ARG A 402 24.14 15.62 -38.30
C ARG A 402 25.56 16.16 -38.22
N VAL A 403 26.03 16.87 -39.25
CA VAL A 403 27.36 17.52 -39.24
C VAL A 403 27.41 18.61 -38.17
N VAL A 404 26.37 19.43 -38.06
CA VAL A 404 26.25 20.46 -37.00
C VAL A 404 26.25 19.84 -35.61
N ALA A 405 25.54 18.72 -35.42
CA ALA A 405 25.55 18.00 -34.15
C ALA A 405 26.94 17.46 -33.79
N ASP A 406 27.70 16.89 -34.73
CA ASP A 406 29.09 16.45 -34.49
C ASP A 406 30.00 17.64 -34.14
N MET A 407 29.87 18.77 -34.83
CA MET A 407 30.63 19.99 -34.53
C MET A 407 30.36 20.50 -33.11
N ARG A 408 29.08 20.61 -32.72
CA ARG A 408 28.68 21.10 -31.39
C ARG A 408 28.99 20.13 -30.27
N GLY A 409 28.81 18.82 -30.50
CA GLY A 409 29.15 17.78 -29.53
C GLY A 409 30.64 17.76 -29.20
N ARG A 410 31.50 18.16 -30.14
CA ARG A 410 32.94 18.33 -29.92
C ARG A 410 33.30 19.64 -29.23
N SER A 411 32.62 20.74 -29.54
CA SER A 411 32.80 22.01 -28.82
C SER A 411 32.38 21.97 -27.35
N ALA A 412 31.61 20.97 -26.92
CA ALA A 412 31.22 20.75 -25.53
C ALA A 412 32.17 19.78 -24.77
N ALA A 413 33.02 19.05 -25.50
CA ALA A 413 33.93 18.03 -24.96
C ALA A 413 35.41 18.45 -24.97
N GLY A 414 35.73 19.61 -25.54
CA GLY A 414 37.04 20.27 -25.45
C GLY A 414 36.86 21.66 -24.90
#